data_AF-A0A1I0BP11-F1
#
_entry.id   AF-A0A1I0BP11-F1
#
_cell.length_a   1.000
_cell.length_b   1.000
_cell.length_c   1.000
_cell.angle_alpha   90.00
_cell.angle_beta   90.00
_cell.angle_gamma   90.00
#
_symmetry.space_group_name_H-M   'P 1'
#
loop_
_entity.id
_entity.type
_entity.pdbx_description
1 polymer ?
#
loop_
_entity_poly.entity_id
_entity_poly.type
_entity_poly.pdbx_seq_one_letter_code
_entity_poly.pdbx_strand_id
1 'polypeptide(L)' 'MDNIKKLQEFVKSNESLKKENYKEETWNIFEKQLNEANKFLKDVDCEASRKYTELVKVFVNLRLKPNKDLLANLINKK' A
#
# COMPACT_ATOMS: atom_id res chain seq x y z
N MET A 1 -6.50 19.54 -0.32
CA MET A 1 -7.55 18.53 -0.08
C MET A 1 -7.38 17.26 -0.93
N ASP A 2 -6.43 17.21 -1.87
CA ASP A 2 -6.20 16.07 -2.77
C ASP A 2 -5.75 14.74 -2.12
N ASN A 3 -5.13 14.78 -0.94
CA ASN A 3 -4.57 13.57 -0.32
C ASN A 3 -5.66 12.59 0.14
N ILE A 4 -6.82 13.10 0.58
CA ILE A 4 -7.98 12.28 0.95
C ILE A 4 -8.47 11.48 -0.25
N LYS A 5 -8.58 12.16 -1.40
CA LYS A 5 -9.03 11.56 -2.67
C LYS A 5 -8.05 10.50 -3.16
N LYS A 6 -6.74 10.81 -3.11
CA LYS A 6 -5.66 9.85 -3.44
C LYS A 6 -5.71 8.61 -2.55
N LEU A 7 -6.02 8.77 -1.26
CA LEU A 7 -6.12 7.65 -0.32
C LEU A 7 -7.32 6.75 -0.65
N GLN A 8 -8.48 7.34 -0.98
CA GLN A 8 -9.64 6.58 -1.43
C GLN A 8 -9.39 5.82 -2.74
N GLU A 9 -8.76 6.46 -3.73
CA GLU A 9 -8.39 5.79 -5.00
C GLU A 9 -7.38 4.66 -4.76
N PHE A 10 -6.45 4.88 -3.84
CA PHE A 10 -5.47 3.90 -3.45
C PHE A 10 -6.15 2.68 -2.80
N VAL A 11 -7.04 2.87 -1.82
CA VAL A 11 -7.84 1.77 -1.22
C VAL A 11 -8.59 0.98 -2.30
N LYS A 12 -9.28 1.66 -3.23
CA LYS A 12 -9.96 0.99 -4.36
C LYS A 12 -9.01 0.18 -5.24
N SER A 13 -7.83 0.73 -5.53
CA SER A 13 -6.80 0.02 -6.29
C SER A 13 -6.28 -1.21 -5.53
N ASN A 14 -6.24 -1.14 -4.20
CA ASN A 14 -5.83 -2.26 -3.34
C ASN A 14 -6.91 -3.34 -3.18
N GLU A 15 -8.19 -3.06 -3.41
CA GLU A 15 -9.22 -4.13 -3.45
C GLU A 15 -8.93 -5.17 -4.53
N SER A 16 -8.22 -4.77 -5.59
CA SER A 16 -7.73 -5.67 -6.64
C SER A 16 -6.44 -6.42 -6.26
N LEU A 17 -5.75 -6.00 -5.19
CA LEU A 17 -4.53 -6.63 -4.71
C LEU A 17 -4.85 -7.82 -3.82
N LYS A 18 -4.39 -9.01 -4.22
CA LYS A 18 -4.49 -10.20 -3.39
C LYS A 18 -3.31 -10.27 -2.43
N LYS A 19 -3.58 -10.28 -1.12
CA LYS A 19 -2.57 -10.52 -0.05
C LYS A 19 -1.67 -11.72 -0.34
N GLU A 20 -2.22 -12.70 -1.06
CA GLU A 20 -1.56 -13.92 -1.46
C GLU A 20 -0.31 -13.68 -2.31
N ASN A 21 -0.30 -12.60 -3.11
CA ASN A 21 0.81 -12.19 -3.96
C ASN A 21 1.93 -11.47 -3.19
N TYR A 22 1.69 -11.07 -1.94
CA TYR A 22 2.60 -10.25 -1.14
C TYR A 22 3.13 -11.01 0.06
N LYS A 23 4.33 -10.65 0.54
CA LYS A 23 4.86 -11.21 1.78
C LYS A 23 3.94 -10.80 2.93
N GLU A 24 3.56 -11.78 3.74
CA GLU A 24 2.67 -11.58 4.89
C GLU A 24 3.20 -10.50 5.83
N GLU A 25 4.51 -10.52 6.10
CA GLU A 25 5.18 -9.54 6.97
C GLU A 25 4.99 -8.10 6.47
N THR A 26 5.27 -7.83 5.19
CA THR A 26 5.07 -6.48 4.62
C THR A 26 3.60 -6.15 4.38
N TRP A 27 2.77 -7.14 4.07
CA TRP A 27 1.34 -6.97 3.88
C TRP A 27 0.64 -6.58 5.18
N ASN A 28 1.00 -7.20 6.30
CA ASN A 28 0.41 -6.91 7.60
C ASN A 28 0.71 -5.46 8.03
N ILE A 29 1.94 -4.98 7.78
CA ILE A 29 2.32 -3.57 8.02
C ILE A 29 1.49 -2.63 7.14
N PHE A 30 1.32 -2.98 5.86
CA PHE A 30 0.53 -2.22 4.90
C PHE A 30 -0.95 -2.15 5.27
N GLU A 31 -1.57 -3.28 5.57
CA GLU A 31 -2.98 -3.38 5.95
C GLU A 31 -3.25 -2.57 7.22
N LYS A 32 -2.34 -2.64 8.20
CA LYS A 32 -2.40 -1.84 9.42
C LYS A 32 -2.38 -0.34 9.13
N GLN A 33 -1.46 0.13 8.28
CA GLN A 33 -1.41 1.55 7.91
C GLN A 33 -2.60 1.99 7.07
N LEU A 34 -3.11 1.13 6.18
CA LEU A 34 -4.29 1.43 5.36
C LEU A 34 -5.53 1.60 6.25
N ASN A 35 -5.67 0.76 7.26
CA ASN A 35 -6.78 0.84 8.21
C ASN A 35 -6.65 2.08 9.12
N GLU A 36 -5.44 2.39 9.59
CA GLU A 36 -5.18 3.65 10.30
C GLU A 36 -5.55 4.86 9.42
N ALA A 37 -5.06 4.90 8.19
CA ALA A 37 -5.34 5.98 7.26
C ALA A 37 -6.85 6.12 6.95
N ASN A 38 -7.59 5.03 6.81
CA ASN A 38 -9.05 5.04 6.65
C ASN A 38 -9.79 5.55 7.90
N LYS A 39 -9.29 5.25 9.10
CA LYS A 39 -9.85 5.77 10.34
C LYS A 39 -9.64 7.28 10.45
N PHE A 40 -8.46 7.76 10.08
CA PHE A 40 -8.14 9.18 10.05
C PHE A 40 -8.78 9.92 8.88
N LEU A 41 -9.16 9.27 7.77
CA LEU A 41 -9.99 9.89 6.72
C LEU A 41 -11.34 10.39 7.25
N LYS A 42 -11.84 9.78 8.32
CA LYS A 42 -13.06 10.24 9.02
C LYS A 42 -12.79 11.40 9.97
N ASP A 43 -11.52 11.64 10.30
CA ASP A 43 -11.05 12.73 11.16
C ASP A 43 -10.57 13.88 10.27
N VAL A 44 -11.20 15.05 10.37
CA VAL A 44 -11.06 16.20 9.45
C VAL A 44 -9.73 16.97 9.60
N ASP A 45 -8.68 16.32 10.10
CA ASP A 45 -7.48 17.01 10.56
C ASP A 45 -6.28 16.98 9.57
N CYS A 46 -5.41 17.98 9.69
CA CYS A 46 -4.23 18.23 8.84
C CYS A 46 -3.23 17.04 8.85
N GLU A 47 -3.35 16.16 9.83
CA GLU A 47 -2.56 14.94 10.02
C GLU A 47 -2.71 13.91 8.88
N ALA A 48 -3.80 13.99 8.10
CA ALA A 48 -4.04 13.12 6.95
C ALA A 48 -2.90 13.14 5.92
N SER A 49 -2.24 14.29 5.71
CA SER A 49 -1.10 14.39 4.78
C SER A 49 0.13 13.63 5.25
N ARG A 50 0.38 13.61 6.57
CA ARG A 50 1.50 12.88 7.16
C ARG A 50 1.24 11.38 7.09
N LYS A 51 0.02 10.95 7.42
CA LYS A 51 -0.41 9.55 7.30
C LYS A 51 -0.40 9.04 5.86
N TYR A 52 -0.83 9.84 4.89
CA TYR A 52 -0.72 9.47 3.47
C TYR A 52 0.74 9.22 3.06
N THR A 53 1.67 10.08 3.49
CA THR A 53 3.10 9.91 3.20
C THR A 53 3.65 8.61 3.81
N GLU A 54 3.26 8.29 5.04
CA GLU A 54 3.62 7.02 5.71
C GLU A 54 3.02 5.81 4.99
N LEU A 55 1.74 5.88 4.60
CA LEU A 55 1.06 4.82 3.85
C LEU A 55 1.74 4.54 2.51
N VAL A 56 2.08 5.60 1.77
CA VAL A 56 2.79 5.50 0.48
C VAL A 56 4.18 4.89 0.68
N LYS A 57 4.92 5.28 1.72
CA LYS A 57 6.22 4.64 2.04
C LYS A 57 6.06 3.15 2.32
N VAL A 58 5.07 2.76 3.12
CA VAL A 58 4.81 1.34 3.42
C VAL A 58 4.43 0.59 2.15
N PHE A 59 3.63 1.20 1.27
CA PHE A 59 3.29 0.61 -0.02
C PHE A 59 4.51 0.42 -0.93
N VAL A 60 5.40 1.41 -1.01
CA VAL A 60 6.66 1.27 -1.78
C VAL A 60 7.56 0.17 -1.17
N ASN A 61 7.50 -0.01 0.14
CA ASN A 61 8.17 -1.09 0.84
C ASN A 61 7.42 -2.44 0.78
N LEU A 62 6.22 -2.49 0.19
CA LEU A 62 5.43 -3.70 0.07
C LEU A 62 6.15 -4.67 -0.87
N ARG A 63 6.71 -5.73 -0.31
CA ARG A 63 7.42 -6.75 -1.09
C ARG A 63 6.41 -7.80 -1.55
N LEU A 64 6.29 -7.94 -2.86
CA LEU A 64 5.68 -9.12 -3.45
C LEU A 64 6.40 -10.36 -2.91
N LYS A 65 5.65 -11.45 -2.67
CA LYS A 65 6.29 -12.74 -2.45
C LYS A 65 7.25 -12.98 -3.62
N PRO A 66 8.48 -13.46 -3.36
CA PRO A 66 9.38 -13.82 -4.44
C PRO A 66 8.74 -14.95 -5.22
N ASN A 67 8.00 -14.60 -6.27
CA ASN A 67 7.57 -15.55 -7.26
C ASN A 67 8.82 -15.80 -8.10
N LYS A 68 9.39 -17.00 -7.99
CA LYS A 68 10.63 -17.39 -8.69
C LYS A 68 10.51 -17.11 -10.20
N ASP A 69 9.30 -17.22 -10.74
CA ASP A 69 8.91 -16.85 -12.10
C ASP A 69 8.95 -15.35 -12.44
N LEU A 70 8.63 -14.46 -11.49
CA LEU A 70 8.68 -13.01 -11.72
C LEU A 70 10.10 -12.45 -11.59
N LEU A 71 10.92 -13.03 -10.69
CA LEU A 71 12.34 -12.72 -10.60
C LEU A 71 13.08 -13.12 -11.88
N ALA A 72 12.77 -14.29 -12.42
CA ALA A 72 13.32 -14.73 -13.70
C ALA A 72 12.94 -13.77 -14.85
N ASN A 73 11.68 -13.32 -14.91
CA ASN A 73 11.24 -12.36 -15.92
C ASN A 73 11.85 -10.95 -15.77
N LEU A 74 12.12 -10.49 -14.55
CA LEU A 74 12.75 -9.18 -14.31
C LEU A 74 14.26 -9.19 -14.58
N ILE A 75 14.94 -10.31 -14.31
CA ILE A 75 16.37 -10.47 -14.58
C ILE A 75 16.65 -10.69 -16.08
N ASN A 76 15.70 -11.26 -16.84
CA ASN A 76 15.87 -11.54 -18.28
C ASN A 76 15.47 -10.39 -19.23
N LYS A 77 14.99 -9.24 -18.74
CA LYS A 77 14.92 -8.03 -19.56
C LYS A 77 16.27 -7.33 -19.53
N LYS A 78 17.22 -7.88 -20.28
CA LYS A 78 18.47 -7.22 -20.65
C LYS A 78 18.27 -6.38 -21.91
#